data_AF-A0A7X7RLU6-F1
#
_entry.id   AF-A0A7X7RLU6-F1
#
_cell.length_a   1.000
_cell.length_b   1.000
_cell.length_c   1.000
_cell.angle_alpha   90.00
_cell.angle_beta   90.00
_cell.angle_gamma   90.00
#
_symmetry.space_group_name_H-M   'P 1'
#
loop_
_entity.id
_entity.type
_entity.pdbx_description
1 polymer ?
#
loop_
_entity_poly.entity_id
_entity_poly.type
_entity_poly.pdbx_seq_one_letter_code
_entity_poly.pdbx_strand_id
1 'polypeptide(L)' 'MGKITGFLEYDRQTPEQRPVDERLRDFKEVYQPMDEQAIIRQAARCMDCGVPFCHSGCPLGNLCPEWNDLVYRGQWRL' A
#
# COMPACT_ATOMS: atom_id res chain seq x y z
N MET A 1 -7.48 -12.83 -3.11
CA MET A 1 -6.38 -11.92 -2.78
C MET A 1 -6.50 -10.68 -3.65
N GLY A 2 -6.85 -9.53 -3.07
CA GLY A 2 -7.08 -8.31 -3.84
C GLY A 2 -8.23 -8.42 -4.86
N LYS A 3 -8.26 -7.52 -5.85
CA LYS A 3 -9.16 -7.59 -7.01
C LYS A 3 -8.37 -8.15 -8.20
N ILE A 4 -8.89 -9.19 -8.85
CA ILE A 4 -8.21 -9.88 -9.98
C ILE A 4 -7.73 -8.89 -11.07
N THR A 5 -8.58 -7.92 -11.41
CA THR A 5 -8.29 -6.85 -12.39
C THR A 5 -7.83 -5.54 -11.74
N GLY A 6 -7.60 -5.53 -10.43
CA GLY A 6 -7.30 -4.31 -9.68
C GLY A 6 -6.04 -3.58 -10.15
N PHE A 7 -5.02 -4.32 -10.60
CA PHE A 7 -3.80 -3.73 -11.15
C PHE A 7 -4.02 -2.99 -12.48
N LEU A 8 -5.04 -3.38 -13.25
CA LEU A 8 -5.42 -2.78 -14.53
C LEU A 8 -6.35 -1.57 -14.35
N GLU A 9 -7.17 -1.59 -13.31
CA GLU A 9 -8.22 -0.58 -13.10
C GLU A 9 -7.79 0.61 -12.25
N TYR A 10 -6.90 0.40 -11.28
CA TYR A 10 -6.44 1.45 -10.38
C TYR A 10 -5.00 1.76 -10.69
N ASP A 11 -4.64 3.01 -10.95
CA ASP A 11 -3.23 3.40 -11.07
C ASP A 11 -2.50 3.36 -9.72
N ARG A 12 -1.17 3.24 -9.78
CA ARG A 12 -0.32 3.35 -8.59
C ARG A 12 -0.39 4.79 -8.06
N GLN A 13 -0.72 4.92 -6.79
CA GLN A 13 -0.72 6.19 -6.07
C GLN A 13 0.19 6.08 -4.85
N THR A 14 0.89 7.16 -4.55
CA THR A 14 1.76 7.29 -3.38
C THR A 14 1.25 8.37 -2.45
N PRO A 15 1.58 8.32 -1.16
CA PRO A 15 1.24 9.40 -0.23
C PRO A 15 1.75 10.75 -0.72
N GLU A 16 0.95 11.80 -0.55
CA GLU A 16 1.36 13.16 -0.86
C GLU A 16 2.48 13.62 0.08
N GLN A 17 3.37 14.47 -0.41
CA GLN A 17 4.41 15.06 0.42
C GLN A 17 3.97 16.43 0.92
N ARG A 18 4.42 16.81 2.11
CA ARG A 18 4.28 18.18 2.60
C ARG A 18 5.07 19.16 1.71
N PRO A 19 4.62 20.41 1.55
CA PRO A 19 5.35 21.44 0.81
C PRO A 19 6.80 21.60 1.29
N VAL A 20 7.70 21.89 0.35
CA VAL A 20 9.15 21.96 0.64
C VAL A 20 9.48 23.05 1.66
N ASP A 21 8.85 24.21 1.52
CA ASP A 21 9.03 25.37 2.39
C ASP A 21 8.57 25.11 3.83
N GLU A 22 7.58 24.24 4.03
CA GLU A 22 7.14 23.81 5.35
C GLU A 22 8.10 22.78 5.97
N ARG A 23 8.46 21.72 5.24
CA ARG A 23 9.28 20.63 5.77
C ARG A 23 10.75 21.00 6.00
N LEU A 24 11.21 22.15 5.50
CA LEU A 24 12.52 22.71 5.84
C LEU A 24 12.57 23.36 7.23
N ARG A 25 11.41 23.62 7.84
CA ARG A 25 11.30 24.35 9.12
C ARG A 25 11.09 23.45 10.33
N ASP A 26 10.90 22.15 10.13
CA ASP A 26 10.69 21.17 11.20
C ASP A 26 11.29 19.80 10.85
N PHE A 27 11.26 18.89 11.82
CA PHE A 27 11.71 17.49 11.67
C PHE A 27 10.54 16.51 11.71
N LYS A 28 9.33 16.94 11.31
CA LYS A 28 8.15 16.07 11.31
C LYS A 28 8.13 15.20 10.03
N GLU A 29 7.27 14.18 10.05
CA GLU A 29 7.04 13.30 8.90
C GLU A 29 6.74 14.08 7.62
N VAL A 30 7.30 13.62 6.49
CA VAL A 30 7.21 14.29 5.19
C VAL A 30 5.96 13.85 4.45
N TYR A 31 5.61 12.57 4.56
CA TYR A 31 4.45 12.00 3.87
C TYR A 31 3.17 12.27 4.66
N GLN A 32 2.14 12.68 3.95
CA GLN A 32 0.81 12.86 4.49
C GLN A 32 0.07 11.51 4.50
N PRO A 33 -0.72 11.21 5.54
CA PRO A 33 -1.56 10.01 5.54
C PRO A 33 -2.43 9.95 4.29
N MET A 34 -2.47 8.78 3.64
CA MET A 34 -3.40 8.54 2.54
C MET A 34 -4.80 8.29 3.10
N ASP A 35 -5.82 8.69 2.34
CA ASP A 35 -7.19 8.32 2.58
C ASP A 35 -7.36 6.79 2.63
N GLU A 36 -8.20 6.30 3.54
CA GLU A 36 -8.40 4.86 3.75
C GLU A 36 -8.93 4.17 2.48
N GLN A 37 -9.82 4.80 1.72
CA GLN A 37 -10.32 4.23 0.47
C GLN A 37 -9.23 4.19 -0.59
N ALA A 38 -8.31 5.17 -0.60
CA ALA A 38 -7.15 5.13 -1.47
C ALA A 38 -6.22 3.96 -1.11
N ILE A 39 -5.98 3.71 0.19
CA ILE A 39 -5.19 2.57 0.67
C ILE A 39 -5.84 1.24 0.26
N ILE A 40 -7.15 1.09 0.45
CA ILE A 40 -7.91 -0.10 0.04
C ILE A 40 -7.78 -0.33 -1.47
N ARG A 41 -7.88 0.72 -2.29
CA ARG A 41 -7.67 0.62 -3.75
C ARG A 41 -6.25 0.21 -4.10
N GLN A 42 -5.23 0.72 -3.41
CA GLN A 42 -3.84 0.32 -3.65
C GLN A 42 -3.59 -1.15 -3.24
N ALA A 43 -4.17 -1.61 -2.12
CA ALA A 43 -4.09 -3.00 -1.69
C ALA A 43 -4.79 -3.95 -2.69
N ALA A 44 -5.87 -3.49 -3.32
CA ALA A 44 -6.59 -4.23 -4.35
C ALA A 44 -5.74 -4.52 -5.61
N ARG A 45 -4.63 -3.81 -5.84
CA ARG A 45 -3.73 -4.00 -6.99
C ARG A 45 -2.85 -5.26 -6.88
N CYS A 46 -2.81 -5.94 -5.72
CA CYS A 46 -2.08 -7.20 -5.58
C CYS A 46 -2.67 -8.24 -6.54
N MET A 47 -1.81 -8.89 -7.35
CA MET A 47 -2.24 -9.78 -8.44
C MET A 47 -2.37 -11.25 -8.05
N ASP A 48 -2.09 -11.62 -6.80
CA ASP A 48 -2.03 -13.03 -6.38
C ASP A 48 -1.13 -13.88 -7.30
N CYS A 49 0.13 -13.45 -7.47
CA CYS A 49 1.00 -13.89 -8.56
C CYS A 49 1.36 -15.39 -8.59
N GLY A 50 0.94 -16.19 -7.59
CA GLY A 50 1.29 -17.61 -7.41
C GLY A 50 2.74 -17.84 -6.95
N VAL A 51 3.70 -17.10 -7.51
CA VAL A 51 5.11 -17.05 -7.06
C VAL A 51 5.39 -15.63 -6.53
N PRO A 52 5.18 -15.37 -5.23
CA PRO A 52 5.25 -14.03 -4.67
C PRO A 52 6.71 -13.58 -4.48
N PHE A 53 7.28 -12.93 -5.51
CA PHE A 53 8.63 -12.33 -5.40
C PHE A 53 8.75 -11.31 -4.27
N CYS A 54 7.64 -10.69 -3.87
CA CYS A 54 7.61 -9.80 -2.71
C CYS A 54 7.98 -10.49 -1.39
N HIS A 55 7.71 -11.80 -1.24
CA HIS A 55 8.13 -12.56 -0.05
C HIS A 55 9.65 -12.73 -0.03
N SER A 56 10.21 -13.21 -1.14
CA SER A 56 11.65 -13.42 -1.27
C SER A 56 12.46 -12.12 -1.28
N GLY A 57 11.85 -11.02 -1.73
CA GLY A 57 12.47 -9.69 -1.70
C GLY A 57 12.46 -9.04 -0.32
N CYS A 58 11.63 -9.53 0.62
CA CYS A 58 11.61 -9.02 1.98
C CYS A 58 12.56 -9.86 2.85
N PRO A 59 13.63 -9.28 3.43
CA PRO A 59 14.57 -10.04 4.27
C PRO A 59 13.94 -10.56 5.57
N LEU A 60 12.80 -10.01 5.97
CA LEU A 60 12.04 -10.46 7.14
C LEU A 60 11.05 -11.58 6.83
N GLY A 61 10.86 -11.94 5.55
CA GLY A 61 9.90 -12.97 5.16
C GLY A 61 8.44 -12.56 5.34
N ASN A 62 8.15 -11.27 5.22
CA ASN A 62 6.79 -10.75 5.39
C ASN A 62 5.81 -11.31 4.35
N LEU A 63 4.59 -11.58 4.80
CA LEU A 63 3.47 -12.11 4.02
C LEU A 63 2.67 -10.97 3.36
N CYS A 64 3.33 -10.26 2.44
CA CYS A 64 2.79 -9.02 1.84
C CYS A 64 1.44 -9.19 1.10
N PRO A 65 1.21 -10.23 0.28
CA PRO A 65 -0.08 -10.51 -0.36
C PRO A 65 -1.21 -10.69 0.65
N GLU A 66 -0.98 -11.45 1.72
CA GLU A 66 -1.98 -11.72 2.77
C GLU A 66 -2.38 -10.44 3.47
N TRP A 67 -1.42 -9.58 3.81
CA TRP A 67 -1.72 -8.27 4.39
C TRP A 67 -2.49 -7.36 3.43
N ASN A 68 -2.13 -7.35 2.15
CA ASN A 68 -2.88 -6.60 1.13
C ASN A 68 -4.33 -7.13 0.99
N ASP A 69 -4.55 -8.45 1.06
CA ASP A 69 -5.91 -9.00 1.03
C ASP A 69 -6.74 -8.60 2.26
N LEU A 70 -6.14 -8.63 3.45
CA LEU A 70 -6.79 -8.20 4.68
C LEU A 70 -7.16 -6.72 4.63
N VAL A 71 -6.26 -5.86 4.15
CA VAL A 71 -6.53 -4.43 3.96
C VAL A 71 -7.65 -4.22 2.94
N TYR A 72 -7.58 -4.91 1.80
CA TYR A 72 -8.62 -4.82 0.75
C TYR A 72 -10.01 -5.22 1.26
N ARG A 73 -10.09 -6.24 2.13
CA ARG A 73 -11.35 -6.70 2.74
C ARG A 73 -11.81 -5.86 3.94
N GLY A 74 -11.03 -4.87 4.36
CA GLY A 74 -11.30 -4.09 5.57
C GLY A 74 -11.12 -4.90 6.87
N GLN A 75 -10.34 -5.98 6.83
CA GLN A 75 -10.12 -6.94 7.93
C GLN A 75 -8.71 -6.78 8.55
N TRP A 76 -8.08 -5.61 8.40
CA TRP A 76 -6.72 -5.36 8.86
C TRP A 76 -6.65 -5.00 10.36
N ARG A 77 -7.79 -4.77 11.01
CA ARG A 77 -7.92 -4.39 12.42
C ARG A 77 -8.84 -5.38 13.15
N LEU A 78 -8.50 -5.67 14.40
CA LEU A 78 -9.30 -6.47 15.35
C LEU A 78 -10.54 -5.72 15.82
#